data_AF-A0A3B3S6J7-F1
#
_entry.id   AF-A0A3B3S6J7-F1
#
_cell.length_a   1.000
_cell.length_b   1.000
_cell.length_c   1.000
_cell.angle_alpha   90.00
_cell.angle_beta   90.00
_cell.angle_gamma   90.00
#
_symmetry.space_group_name_H-M   'P 1'
#
loop_
_entity.id
_entity.type
_entity.pdbx_description
1 polymer ?
#
loop_
_entity_poly.entity_id
_entity_poly.type
_entity_poly.pdbx_seq_one_letter_code
_entity_poly.pdbx_strand_id
1 'polypeptide(L)'
;MPTLSFKLIDCRTRSFFQFSVLKDLLLKNDFKHFLQYTQEYEKFVKDWISEKIVEYFTDNYNKLCDIVVCHQTKIIKKIKHTVEGETSARGGKSGNICQFIQEICTKLEKELVIPKTALDKFMALNKADPMDFSRCLISIMEEMEKKPRAEFEQQKDVKSVLTDLPFKPENELFSRVFGCGKQCPFCKTPCEAVGKDHPEHFASVHRPDGIGQYRWRDSKKLTTDVCSSCVASEKQFSCSATSGNYHPYKDYRKFFPDWRIQPDAITEASDYWKYVFATFNDQFAKEFNAKAADIPESWKLIDNDKALKSLEEAYRMIIE
;
A
#
# COMPACT_ATOMS: atom_id res chain seq x y z
N MET A 1 30.89 7.85 -5.96
CA MET A 1 29.55 7.53 -6.47
C MET A 1 28.55 8.27 -5.60
N PRO A 2 27.69 9.13 -6.16
CA PRO A 2 26.66 9.77 -5.34
C PRO A 2 25.65 8.69 -4.96
N THR A 3 25.54 8.43 -3.67
CA THR A 3 24.41 7.72 -3.07
C THR A 3 23.14 8.40 -3.56
N LEU A 4 22.42 7.78 -4.49
CA LEU A 4 21.05 8.17 -4.81
C LEU A 4 20.27 8.01 -3.52
N SER A 5 20.03 9.12 -2.81
CA SER A 5 19.08 9.14 -1.71
C SER A 5 17.74 8.66 -2.28
N PHE A 6 17.25 7.51 -1.83
CA PHE A 6 15.90 7.06 -2.13
C PHE A 6 14.94 8.19 -1.74
N LYS A 7 14.41 8.89 -2.75
CA LYS A 7 13.33 9.85 -2.52
C LYS A 7 12.13 9.05 -2.03
N LEU A 8 11.54 9.54 -0.95
CA LEU A 8 10.37 9.05 -0.23
C LEU A 8 9.38 8.26 -1.11
N ILE A 9 8.81 7.19 -0.56
CA ILE A 9 7.55 6.66 -1.07
C ILE A 9 6.55 7.81 -1.16
N ASP A 10 6.08 8.12 -2.36
CA ASP A 10 5.06 9.15 -2.52
C ASP A 10 3.67 8.52 -2.48
N CYS A 11 3.14 8.38 -1.26
CA CYS A 11 1.79 7.90 -1.00
C CYS A 11 0.72 9.01 -1.08
N ARG A 12 1.03 10.21 -1.61
CA ARG A 12 0.05 11.33 -1.64
C ARG A 12 -1.14 11.03 -2.52
N THR A 13 -0.89 10.41 -3.67
CA THR A 13 -1.92 9.94 -4.58
C THR A 13 -1.58 8.54 -5.08
N ARG A 14 -2.58 7.85 -5.61
CA ARG A 14 -2.39 6.54 -6.24
C ARG A 14 -1.42 6.59 -7.41
N SER A 15 -1.48 7.64 -8.22
CA SER A 15 -0.60 7.81 -9.38
C SER A 15 0.86 7.97 -8.92
N PHE A 16 1.12 8.78 -7.90
CA PHE A 16 2.47 8.91 -7.31
C PHE A 16 2.98 7.60 -6.71
N PHE A 17 2.09 6.84 -6.06
CA PHE A 17 2.44 5.54 -5.50
C PHE A 17 2.81 4.54 -6.61
N GLN A 18 2.00 4.44 -7.66
CA GLN A 18 2.27 3.56 -8.79
C GLN A 18 3.57 3.92 -9.50
N PHE A 19 3.83 5.22 -9.70
CA PHE A 19 5.11 5.70 -10.22
C PHE A 19 6.28 5.23 -9.35
N SER A 20 6.18 5.40 -8.03
CA SER A 20 7.23 4.99 -7.09
C SER A 20 7.50 3.48 -7.15
N VAL A 21 6.45 2.67 -7.24
CA VAL A 21 6.54 1.21 -7.37
C VAL A 21 7.21 0.81 -8.68
N LEU A 22 6.76 1.34 -9.82
CA LEU A 22 7.32 1.01 -11.13
C LEU A 22 8.78 1.48 -11.25
N LYS A 23 9.10 2.64 -10.70
CA LYS A 23 10.48 3.12 -10.63
C LYS A 23 11.37 2.20 -9.80
N ASP A 24 10.92 1.78 -8.62
CA ASP A 24 11.67 0.83 -7.77
C ASP A 24 11.85 -0.52 -8.46
N LEU A 25 10.82 -1.05 -9.12
CA LEU A 25 10.90 -2.28 -9.92
C LEU A 25 11.93 -2.20 -11.04
N LEU A 26 11.94 -1.09 -11.78
CA LEU A 26 12.90 -0.85 -12.86
C LEU A 26 14.34 -0.75 -12.36
N LEU A 27 14.55 -0.08 -11.21
CA LEU A 27 15.88 0.09 -10.62
C LEU A 27 16.40 -1.21 -9.99
N LYS A 28 15.52 -1.98 -9.33
CA LYS A 28 15.87 -3.32 -8.81
C LYS A 28 16.16 -4.31 -9.94
N ASN A 29 15.49 -4.14 -11.09
CA ASN A 29 15.66 -4.96 -12.30
C ASN A 29 15.61 -6.47 -12.02
N ASP A 30 14.67 -6.90 -11.18
CA ASP A 30 14.53 -8.29 -10.74
C ASP A 30 13.21 -8.89 -11.25
N PHE A 31 13.32 -10.00 -11.99
CA PHE A 31 12.17 -10.67 -12.59
C PHE A 31 11.13 -11.13 -11.55
N LYS A 32 11.57 -11.64 -10.39
CA LYS A 32 10.64 -12.18 -9.39
C LYS A 32 9.72 -11.10 -8.86
N HIS A 33 10.25 -9.90 -8.63
CA HIS A 33 9.43 -8.75 -8.23
C HIS A 33 8.46 -8.31 -9.33
N PHE A 34 8.89 -8.29 -10.61
CA PHE A 34 7.99 -8.02 -11.73
C PHE A 34 6.88 -9.08 -11.85
N LEU A 35 7.23 -10.36 -11.71
CA LEU A 35 6.28 -11.46 -11.74
C LEU A 35 5.25 -11.31 -10.61
N GLN A 36 5.71 -11.07 -9.38
CA GLN A 36 4.82 -10.89 -8.24
C GLN A 36 3.94 -9.63 -8.41
N TYR A 37 4.48 -8.51 -8.90
CA TYR A 37 3.69 -7.32 -9.22
C TYR A 37 2.61 -7.59 -10.27
N THR A 38 2.91 -8.42 -11.27
CA THR A 38 2.00 -8.68 -12.39
C THR A 38 0.95 -9.74 -12.07
N GLN A 39 1.29 -10.80 -11.32
CA GLN A 39 0.42 -11.96 -11.07
C GLN A 39 -0.14 -12.01 -9.64
N GLU A 40 0.52 -11.37 -8.67
CA GLU A 40 0.16 -11.36 -7.25
C GLU A 40 0.11 -9.92 -6.71
N TYR A 41 -0.54 -9.02 -7.47
CA TYR A 41 -0.49 -7.57 -7.26
C TYR A 41 -0.78 -7.12 -5.82
N GLU A 42 -1.84 -7.66 -5.19
CA GLU A 42 -2.17 -7.33 -3.79
C GLU A 42 -1.04 -7.68 -2.83
N LYS A 43 -0.51 -8.89 -2.94
CA LYS A 43 0.56 -9.38 -2.07
C LYS A 43 1.82 -8.56 -2.31
N PHE A 44 2.19 -8.32 -3.58
CA PHE A 44 3.32 -7.48 -3.92
C PHE A 44 3.23 -6.09 -3.28
N VAL A 45 2.10 -5.40 -3.42
CA VAL A 45 1.94 -4.03 -2.89
C VAL A 45 2.06 -4.02 -1.37
N LYS A 46 1.47 -4.99 -0.65
CA LYS A 46 1.63 -5.11 0.80
C LYS A 46 3.08 -5.34 1.20
N ASP A 47 3.73 -6.33 0.59
CA ASP A 47 5.13 -6.67 0.86
C ASP A 47 6.04 -5.46 0.60
N TRP A 48 5.82 -4.75 -0.52
CA TRP A 48 6.57 -3.57 -0.91
C TRP A 48 6.39 -2.40 0.07
N ILE A 49 5.16 -2.11 0.50
CA ILE A 49 4.89 -1.07 1.51
C ILE A 49 5.61 -1.41 2.82
N SER A 50 5.51 -2.65 3.29
CA SER A 50 6.20 -3.10 4.50
C SER A 50 7.72 -2.94 4.40
N GLU A 51 8.31 -3.37 3.28
CA GLU A 51 9.75 -3.23 3.02
C GLU A 51 10.16 -1.75 3.07
N LYS A 52 9.42 -0.87 2.40
CA LYS A 52 9.77 0.55 2.33
C LYS A 52 9.54 1.32 3.63
N ILE A 53 8.56 0.93 4.46
CA ILE A 53 8.43 1.46 5.83
C ILE A 53 9.68 1.13 6.64
N VAL A 54 10.11 -0.14 6.60
CA VAL A 54 11.29 -0.61 7.34
C VAL A 54 12.55 0.09 6.85
N GLU A 55 12.77 0.16 5.53
CA GLU A 55 13.91 0.86 4.91
C GLU A 55 13.97 2.32 5.37
N TYR A 56 12.87 3.05 5.23
CA TYR A 56 12.81 4.46 5.60
C TYR A 56 13.13 4.71 7.08
N PHE A 57 12.50 3.97 7.99
CA PHE A 57 12.73 4.19 9.42
C PHE A 57 14.04 3.59 9.93
N THR A 58 14.66 2.65 9.21
CA THR A 58 16.02 2.18 9.54
C THR A 58 17.01 3.33 9.35
N ASP A 59 16.91 4.05 8.24
CA ASP A 59 17.76 5.21 7.94
C ASP A 59 17.35 6.46 8.72
N ASN A 60 16.10 6.53 9.20
CA ASN A 60 15.52 7.70 9.86
C ASN A 60 14.98 7.36 11.25
N TYR A 61 15.71 6.55 12.02
CA TYR A 61 15.21 6.01 13.29
C TYR A 61 14.71 7.09 14.25
N ASN A 62 15.42 8.22 14.35
CA ASN A 62 15.00 9.35 15.19
C ASN A 62 13.60 9.89 14.85
N LYS A 63 13.18 9.83 13.58
CA LYS A 63 11.81 10.22 13.20
C LYS A 63 10.76 9.25 13.74
N LEU A 64 11.07 7.96 13.79
CA LEU A 64 10.20 6.97 14.44
C LEU A 64 10.09 7.26 15.94
N CYS A 65 11.23 7.54 16.59
CA CYS A 65 11.25 7.96 18.00
C CYS A 65 10.39 9.20 18.22
N ASP A 66 10.57 10.24 17.40
CA ASP A 66 9.83 11.49 17.53
C ASP A 66 8.32 11.28 17.36
N ILE A 67 7.89 10.40 16.45
CA ILE A 67 6.48 10.04 16.29
C ILE A 67 5.93 9.38 17.56
N VAL A 68 6.63 8.38 18.09
CA VAL A 68 6.20 7.63 19.27
C VAL A 68 6.16 8.54 20.50
N VAL A 69 7.24 9.27 20.76
CA VAL A 69 7.35 10.22 21.88
C VAL A 69 6.28 11.30 21.79
N CYS A 70 6.09 11.91 20.62
CA CYS A 70 5.06 12.94 20.41
C CYS A 70 3.65 12.40 20.67
N HIS A 71 3.35 11.19 20.20
CA HIS A 71 2.05 10.56 20.41
C HIS A 71 1.81 10.24 21.89
N GLN A 72 2.79 9.67 22.57
CA GLN A 72 2.74 9.39 24.01
C GLN A 72 2.53 10.66 24.83
N THR A 73 3.31 11.72 24.57
CA THR A 73 3.15 13.02 25.26
C THR A 73 1.75 13.59 25.07
N LYS A 74 1.17 13.50 23.87
CA LYS A 74 -0.21 13.94 23.61
C LYS A 74 -1.23 13.15 24.44
N ILE A 75 -1.10 11.82 24.48
CA ILE A 75 -1.98 10.96 25.29
C ILE A 75 -1.86 11.30 26.77
N ILE A 76 -0.65 11.40 27.31
CA ILE A 76 -0.40 11.71 28.71
C ILE A 76 -1.03 13.05 29.09
N LYS A 77 -0.78 14.10 28.31
CA LYS A 77 -1.37 15.43 28.55
C LYS A 77 -2.90 15.39 28.56
N LYS A 78 -3.50 14.59 27.67
CA LYS A 78 -4.95 14.44 27.60
C LYS A 78 -5.52 13.70 28.81
N ILE A 79 -4.86 12.63 29.25
CA ILE A 79 -5.25 11.91 30.48
C ILE A 79 -5.16 12.86 31.68
N LYS A 80 -4.03 13.55 31.86
CA LYS A 80 -3.83 14.51 32.96
C LYS A 80 -4.92 15.57 32.97
N HIS A 81 -5.15 16.23 31.84
CA HIS A 81 -6.17 17.27 31.72
C HIS A 81 -7.58 16.77 32.04
N THR A 82 -7.94 15.56 31.57
CA THR A 82 -9.24 14.96 31.90
C THR A 82 -9.35 14.66 33.40
N VAL A 83 -8.32 14.07 33.99
CA VAL A 83 -8.29 13.73 35.42
C VAL A 83 -8.38 14.98 36.29
N GLU A 84 -7.58 16.01 36.00
CA GLU A 84 -7.60 17.30 36.69
C GLU A 84 -8.97 17.97 36.56
N GLY A 85 -9.56 17.96 35.37
CA GLY A 85 -10.90 18.49 35.11
C GLY A 85 -11.98 17.81 35.96
N GLU A 86 -12.01 16.47 36.01
CA GLU A 86 -12.98 15.73 36.85
C GLU A 86 -12.73 15.97 38.34
N THR A 87 -11.45 16.07 38.74
CA THR A 87 -11.05 16.34 40.12
C THR A 87 -11.57 17.70 40.57
N SER A 88 -11.38 18.74 39.75
CA SER A 88 -11.87 20.10 40.03
C SER A 88 -13.38 20.19 40.03
N ALA A 89 -14.08 19.52 39.10
CA ALA A 89 -15.55 19.53 39.02
C ALA A 89 -16.22 18.98 40.29
N ARG A 90 -15.54 18.09 41.02
CA ARG A 90 -16.04 17.52 42.29
C ARG A 90 -15.84 18.42 43.50
N GLY A 91 -15.03 19.47 43.40
CA GLY A 91 -14.85 20.45 44.48
C GLY A 91 -14.36 19.86 45.80
N GLY A 92 -13.53 18.81 45.76
CA GLY A 92 -12.96 18.16 46.95
C GLY A 92 -13.92 17.28 47.76
N LYS A 93 -15.11 16.95 47.23
CA LYS A 93 -16.05 16.04 47.89
C LYS A 93 -15.60 14.59 47.74
N SER A 94 -15.49 13.86 48.84
CA SER A 94 -15.34 12.40 48.83
C SER A 94 -16.56 11.79 48.13
N GLY A 95 -16.32 11.01 47.09
CA GLY A 95 -17.41 10.43 46.30
C GLY A 95 -17.08 9.01 45.87
N ASN A 96 -18.02 8.38 45.16
CA ASN A 96 -17.82 7.03 44.66
C ASN A 96 -16.68 7.02 43.63
N ILE A 97 -15.58 6.34 43.96
CA ILE A 97 -14.40 6.16 43.11
C ILE A 97 -14.73 5.43 41.80
N CYS A 98 -15.62 4.43 41.84
CA CYS A 98 -16.06 3.73 40.63
C CYS A 98 -16.74 4.68 39.66
N GLN A 99 -17.61 5.57 40.16
CA GLN A 99 -18.24 6.61 39.35
C GLN A 99 -17.20 7.57 38.77
N PHE A 100 -16.20 7.98 39.56
CA PHE A 100 -15.14 8.88 39.12
C PHE A 100 -14.29 8.27 37.99
N ILE A 101 -13.87 7.01 38.12
CA ILE A 101 -13.13 6.29 37.08
C ILE A 101 -13.99 6.18 35.82
N GLN A 102 -15.28 5.87 35.97
CA GLN A 102 -16.19 5.74 34.83
C GLN A 102 -16.36 7.07 34.09
N GLU A 103 -16.45 8.21 34.79
CA GLU A 103 -16.49 9.55 34.20
C GLU A 103 -15.21 9.85 33.39
N ILE A 104 -14.03 9.55 33.95
CA ILE A 104 -12.74 9.69 33.26
C ILE A 104 -12.69 8.80 32.00
N CYS A 105 -13.03 7.51 32.13
CA CYS A 105 -13.00 6.57 31.01
C CYS A 105 -13.96 7.00 29.90
N THR A 106 -15.17 7.45 30.24
CA THR A 106 -16.15 7.95 29.28
C THR A 106 -15.61 9.15 28.50
N LYS A 107 -14.89 10.07 29.17
CA LYS A 107 -14.27 11.21 28.49
C LYS A 107 -13.08 10.84 27.59
N LEU A 108 -12.45 9.69 27.83
CA LEU A 108 -11.29 9.21 27.09
C LEU A 108 -11.63 8.18 26.00
N GLU A 109 -12.85 7.64 25.97
CA GLU A 109 -13.22 6.50 25.12
C GLU A 109 -13.02 6.73 23.62
N LYS A 110 -13.12 7.98 23.15
CA LYS A 110 -12.93 8.35 21.74
C LYS A 110 -11.47 8.36 21.31
N GLU A 111 -10.56 8.30 22.27
CA GLU A 111 -9.14 8.62 22.10
C GLU A 111 -8.26 7.46 22.54
N LEU A 112 -8.73 6.67 23.50
CA LEU A 112 -8.03 5.55 24.09
C LEU A 112 -8.93 4.34 24.17
N VAL A 113 -8.41 3.22 23.69
CA VAL A 113 -9.02 1.91 23.91
C VAL A 113 -8.65 1.48 25.33
N ILE A 114 -9.60 1.55 26.25
CA ILE A 114 -9.45 1.12 27.64
C ILE A 114 -10.01 -0.31 27.76
N PRO A 115 -9.19 -1.35 28.02
CA PRO A 115 -9.67 -2.71 28.13
C PRO A 115 -10.69 -2.86 29.27
N LYS A 116 -11.81 -3.54 29.03
CA LYS A 116 -12.83 -3.81 30.07
C LYS A 116 -12.24 -4.49 31.30
N THR A 117 -11.31 -5.42 31.10
CA THR A 117 -10.58 -6.10 32.17
C THR A 117 -9.74 -5.18 33.03
N ALA A 118 -9.28 -4.03 32.49
CA ALA A 118 -8.61 -3.01 33.28
C ALA A 118 -9.63 -2.26 34.15
N LEU A 119 -10.79 -1.91 33.58
CA LEU A 119 -11.89 -1.28 34.33
C LEU A 119 -12.35 -2.15 35.51
N ASP A 120 -12.54 -3.46 35.30
CA ASP A 120 -12.94 -4.41 36.35
C ASP A 120 -11.96 -4.43 37.54
N LYS A 121 -10.65 -4.34 37.26
CA LYS A 121 -9.62 -4.25 38.31
C LYS A 121 -9.73 -2.95 39.09
N PHE A 122 -10.06 -1.84 38.43
CA PHE A 122 -10.26 -0.57 39.10
C PHE A 122 -11.54 -0.57 39.97
N MET A 123 -12.58 -1.31 39.57
CA MET A 123 -13.81 -1.47 40.37
C MET A 123 -13.54 -2.17 41.72
N ALA A 124 -12.44 -2.93 41.84
CA ALA A 124 -12.01 -3.50 43.12
C ALA A 124 -11.47 -2.45 44.11
N LEU A 125 -11.14 -1.23 43.66
CA LEU A 125 -10.67 -0.12 44.49
C LEU A 125 -11.83 0.63 45.18
N ASN A 126 -13.00 0.02 45.38
CA ASN A 126 -14.24 0.69 45.81
C ASN A 126 -14.19 1.45 47.15
N LYS A 127 -13.10 1.34 47.92
CA LYS A 127 -12.84 2.08 49.17
C LYS A 127 -11.80 3.21 49.03
N ALA A 128 -11.18 3.37 47.86
CA ALA A 128 -10.18 4.40 47.64
C ALA A 128 -10.81 5.79 47.52
N ASP A 129 -10.07 6.82 47.93
CA ASP A 129 -10.48 8.20 47.75
C ASP A 129 -10.21 8.67 46.30
N PRO A 130 -11.19 9.33 45.62
CA PRO A 130 -11.01 9.87 44.28
C PRO A 130 -9.85 10.86 44.12
N MET A 131 -9.57 11.69 45.13
CA MET A 131 -8.49 12.68 45.08
C MET A 131 -7.13 11.99 45.18
N ASP A 132 -7.00 10.99 46.04
CA ASP A 132 -5.79 10.19 46.13
C ASP A 132 -5.55 9.40 44.85
N PHE A 133 -6.59 8.82 44.26
CA PHE A 133 -6.50 8.17 42.95
C PHE A 133 -6.01 9.14 41.87
N SER A 134 -6.61 10.33 41.79
CA SER A 134 -6.22 11.38 40.84
C SER A 134 -4.74 11.76 40.98
N ARG A 135 -4.28 12.03 42.21
CA ARG A 135 -2.88 12.37 42.50
C ARG A 135 -1.92 11.25 42.10
N CYS A 136 -2.27 10.01 42.44
CA CYS A 136 -1.48 8.83 42.04
C CYS A 136 -1.42 8.66 40.53
N LEU A 137 -2.56 8.77 39.83
CA LEU A 137 -2.61 8.62 38.38
C LEU A 137 -1.81 9.72 37.68
N ILE A 138 -1.95 10.98 38.10
CA ILE A 138 -1.16 12.11 37.58
C ILE A 138 0.34 11.87 37.79
N SER A 139 0.75 11.44 38.98
CA SER A 139 2.16 11.14 39.26
C SER A 139 2.69 10.01 38.38
N ILE A 140 1.91 8.94 38.17
CA ILE A 140 2.29 7.85 37.25
C ILE A 140 2.42 8.37 35.81
N MET A 141 1.50 9.22 35.36
CA MET A 141 1.56 9.83 34.03
C MET A 141 2.82 10.69 33.84
N GLU A 142 3.21 11.47 34.85
CA GLU A 142 4.44 12.28 34.83
C GLU A 142 5.70 11.42 34.79
N GLU A 143 5.73 10.33 35.53
CA GLU A 143 6.85 9.38 35.48
C GLU A 143 6.93 8.68 34.12
N MET A 144 5.79 8.33 33.51
CA MET A 144 5.75 7.79 32.14
C MET A 144 6.18 8.82 31.09
N GLU A 145 5.89 10.11 31.28
CA GLU A 145 6.32 11.18 30.37
C GLU A 145 7.84 11.38 30.40
N LYS A 146 8.49 11.07 31.53
CA LYS A 146 9.94 11.13 31.68
C LYS A 146 10.67 9.91 31.08
N LYS A 147 9.99 8.78 30.90
CA LYS A 147 10.58 7.52 30.41
C LYS A 147 10.83 7.31 28.90
N PRO A 148 10.45 8.16 27.93
CA PRO A 148 10.24 7.62 26.59
C PRO A 148 11.40 7.79 25.61
N ARG A 149 12.30 8.77 25.80
CA ARG A 149 13.31 9.04 24.76
C ARG A 149 14.47 8.06 24.82
N ALA A 150 15.12 7.92 25.98
CA ALA A 150 16.34 7.12 26.08
C ALA A 150 16.10 5.62 25.89
N GLU A 151 14.99 5.08 26.41
CA GLU A 151 14.62 3.65 26.23
C GLU A 151 14.32 3.34 24.76
N PHE A 152 13.58 4.23 24.09
CA PHE A 152 13.20 4.05 22.69
C PHE A 152 14.34 4.36 21.71
N GLU A 153 15.29 5.24 22.07
CA GLU A 153 16.53 5.47 21.31
C GLU A 153 17.52 4.30 21.39
N GLN A 154 17.44 3.49 22.46
CA GLN A 154 18.26 2.29 22.65
C GLN A 154 17.71 1.08 21.87
N GLN A 155 16.39 0.92 21.82
CA GLN A 155 15.75 -0.02 20.91
C GLN A 155 15.96 0.52 19.50
N LYS A 156 16.90 -0.01 18.69
CA LYS A 156 17.13 0.48 17.31
C LYS A 156 16.49 -0.39 16.23
N ASP A 157 15.77 -1.43 16.65
CA ASP A 157 15.12 -2.35 15.74
C ASP A 157 13.72 -1.88 15.36
N VAL A 158 13.61 -1.30 14.17
CA VAL A 158 12.35 -0.86 13.57
C VAL A 158 11.34 -2.01 13.49
N LYS A 159 11.77 -3.24 13.17
CA LYS A 159 10.84 -4.36 13.00
C LYS A 159 10.19 -4.76 14.31
N SER A 160 10.95 -4.79 15.40
CA SER A 160 10.42 -4.99 16.75
C SER A 160 9.37 -3.94 17.07
N VAL A 161 9.68 -2.65 16.88
CA VAL A 161 8.72 -1.56 17.14
C VAL A 161 7.43 -1.74 16.34
N LEU A 162 7.53 -2.03 15.04
CA LEU A 162 6.37 -2.20 14.17
C LEU A 162 5.53 -3.44 14.55
N THR A 163 6.17 -4.50 15.07
CA THR A 163 5.48 -5.73 15.50
C THR A 163 4.71 -5.52 16.80
N ASP A 164 5.19 -4.64 17.68
CA ASP A 164 4.55 -4.33 18.96
C ASP A 164 3.35 -3.39 18.82
N LEU A 165 3.14 -2.78 17.64
CA LEU A 165 1.98 -1.94 17.39
C LEU A 165 0.68 -2.77 17.38
N PRO A 166 -0.43 -2.25 17.95
CA PRO A 166 -1.71 -2.96 17.94
C PRO A 166 -2.37 -2.99 16.55
N PHE A 167 -1.74 -2.37 15.55
CA PHE A 167 -2.15 -2.34 14.15
C PHE A 167 -0.92 -2.46 13.25
N LYS A 168 -1.16 -2.73 11.97
CA LYS A 168 -0.11 -2.87 10.96
C LYS A 168 -0.05 -1.61 10.09
N PRO A 169 0.99 -0.75 10.19
CA PRO A 169 1.08 0.47 9.40
C PRO A 169 1.02 0.24 7.89
N GLU A 170 1.51 -0.91 7.41
CA GLU A 170 1.41 -1.31 6.01
C GLU A 170 -0.04 -1.46 5.55
N ASN A 171 -0.94 -1.94 6.40
CA ASN A 171 -2.35 -2.09 6.06
C ASN A 171 -3.04 -0.74 5.95
N GLU A 172 -2.67 0.20 6.83
CA GLU A 172 -3.19 1.57 6.80
C GLU A 172 -2.79 2.29 5.52
N LEU A 173 -1.50 2.23 5.13
CA LEU A 173 -1.04 2.80 3.87
C LEU A 173 -1.63 2.08 2.66
N PHE A 174 -1.65 0.74 2.67
CA PHE A 174 -2.23 -0.08 1.61
C PHE A 174 -3.68 0.34 1.33
N SER A 175 -4.49 0.54 2.38
CA SER A 175 -5.90 0.93 2.25
C SER A 175 -6.10 2.27 1.51
N ARG A 176 -5.10 3.15 1.54
CA ARG A 176 -5.12 4.48 0.90
C ARG A 176 -4.71 4.42 -0.57
N VAL A 177 -3.74 3.57 -0.92
CA VAL A 177 -3.09 3.61 -2.25
C VAL A 177 -3.48 2.45 -3.18
N PHE A 178 -4.01 1.36 -2.64
CA PHE A 178 -4.21 0.14 -3.43
C PHE A 178 -5.35 0.24 -4.45
N GLY A 179 -6.44 0.93 -4.10
CA GLY A 179 -7.68 0.97 -4.88
C GLY A 179 -8.49 -0.33 -4.77
N CYS A 180 -9.19 -0.72 -5.84
CA CYS A 180 -10.04 -1.92 -5.86
C CYS A 180 -9.29 -3.26 -6.07
N GLY A 181 -7.99 -3.20 -6.40
CA GLY A 181 -7.15 -4.39 -6.63
C GLY A 181 -7.42 -5.19 -7.90
N LYS A 182 -8.48 -4.89 -8.66
CA LYS A 182 -8.77 -5.57 -9.94
C LYS A 182 -7.72 -5.25 -10.99
N GLN A 183 -7.42 -6.22 -11.84
CA GLN A 183 -6.43 -6.11 -12.92
C GLN A 183 -7.06 -6.42 -14.26
N CYS A 184 -6.59 -5.76 -15.32
CA CYS A 184 -7.08 -5.96 -16.69
C CYS A 184 -7.02 -7.44 -17.04
N PRO A 185 -8.10 -8.03 -17.59
CA PRO A 185 -8.17 -9.47 -17.84
C PRO A 185 -7.08 -9.97 -18.82
N PHE A 186 -6.59 -9.09 -19.68
CA PHE A 186 -5.61 -9.40 -20.72
C PHE A 186 -4.17 -9.16 -20.29
N CYS A 187 -3.81 -7.93 -19.92
CA CYS A 187 -2.41 -7.57 -19.61
C CYS A 187 -2.09 -7.47 -18.12
N LYS A 188 -3.09 -7.67 -17.24
CA LYS A 188 -2.95 -7.56 -15.78
C LYS A 188 -2.53 -6.17 -15.26
N THR A 189 -2.65 -5.10 -16.05
CA THR A 189 -2.51 -3.73 -15.52
C THR A 189 -3.54 -3.48 -14.41
N PRO A 190 -3.15 -2.96 -13.24
CA PRO A 190 -4.10 -2.61 -12.18
C PRO A 190 -5.13 -1.57 -12.62
N CYS A 191 -6.37 -1.71 -12.17
CA CYS A 191 -7.41 -0.72 -12.40
C CYS A 191 -7.01 0.64 -11.79
N GLU A 192 -7.35 1.76 -12.42
CA GLU A 192 -7.02 3.11 -11.96
C GLU A 192 -8.19 3.83 -11.26
N ALA A 193 -9.40 3.29 -11.35
CA ALA A 193 -10.59 3.89 -10.75
C ALA A 193 -10.43 4.17 -9.25
N VAL A 194 -10.99 5.30 -8.81
CA VAL A 194 -10.91 5.77 -7.43
C VAL A 194 -11.95 5.06 -6.56
N GLY A 195 -11.55 4.69 -5.35
CA GLY A 195 -12.40 3.97 -4.40
C GLY A 195 -12.29 2.45 -4.51
N LYS A 196 -12.87 1.75 -3.54
CA LYS A 196 -12.91 0.28 -3.51
C LYS A 196 -14.06 -0.27 -4.36
N ASP A 197 -15.22 0.39 -4.29
CA ASP A 197 -16.42 0.02 -5.02
C ASP A 197 -16.68 1.02 -6.13
N HIS A 198 -16.72 0.52 -7.37
CA HIS A 198 -17.04 1.31 -8.55
C HIS A 198 -17.57 0.39 -9.66
N PRO A 199 -18.46 0.89 -10.54
CA PRO A 199 -19.20 0.05 -11.48
C PRO A 199 -18.37 -0.44 -12.66
N GLU A 200 -17.30 0.28 -13.02
CA GLU A 200 -16.48 -0.01 -14.19
C GLU A 200 -14.99 0.12 -13.87
N HIS A 201 -14.20 -0.87 -14.28
CA HIS A 201 -12.75 -0.93 -14.19
C HIS A 201 -12.11 -0.41 -15.47
N PHE A 202 -11.11 0.46 -15.35
CA PHE A 202 -10.31 0.92 -16.48
C PHE A 202 -8.85 1.10 -16.09
N ALA A 203 -7.97 1.19 -17.08
CA ALA A 203 -6.62 1.68 -16.97
C ALA A 203 -6.33 2.55 -18.20
N SER A 204 -5.58 3.63 -18.02
CA SER A 204 -5.26 4.56 -19.10
C SER A 204 -4.09 4.05 -19.94
N VAL A 205 -3.15 3.35 -19.30
CA VAL A 205 -1.97 2.79 -19.96
C VAL A 205 -1.97 1.26 -19.82
N HIS A 206 -2.08 0.57 -20.94
CA HIS A 206 -1.94 -0.89 -20.99
C HIS A 206 -0.50 -1.30 -21.31
N ARG A 207 -0.17 -2.57 -21.03
CA ARG A 207 1.14 -3.18 -21.31
C ARG A 207 1.00 -4.40 -22.22
N PRO A 208 2.10 -4.97 -22.74
CA PRO A 208 2.04 -6.19 -23.54
C PRO A 208 1.27 -7.30 -22.82
N ASP A 209 0.29 -7.89 -23.50
CA ASP A 209 -0.60 -8.90 -22.93
C ASP A 209 0.12 -10.24 -22.67
N GLY A 210 1.27 -10.49 -23.29
CA GLY A 210 2.17 -11.58 -22.93
C GLY A 210 2.63 -11.55 -21.46
N ILE A 211 2.76 -10.37 -20.86
CA ILE A 211 3.02 -10.20 -19.42
C ILE A 211 1.81 -10.68 -18.59
N GLY A 212 0.60 -10.61 -19.16
CA GLY A 212 -0.61 -11.17 -18.59
C GLY A 212 -0.88 -12.64 -18.95
N GLN A 213 0.14 -13.36 -19.44
CA GLN A 213 0.11 -14.77 -19.84
C GLN A 213 -0.54 -15.07 -21.21
N TYR A 214 -0.87 -14.04 -21.98
CA TYR A 214 -1.40 -14.25 -23.34
C TYR A 214 -0.31 -14.79 -24.29
N ARG A 215 -0.72 -15.73 -25.14
CA ARG A 215 0.14 -16.39 -26.11
C ARG A 215 -0.66 -16.89 -27.31
N TRP A 216 0.01 -17.01 -28.44
CA TRP A 216 -0.53 -17.66 -29.61
C TRP A 216 -0.77 -19.16 -29.34
N ARG A 217 -1.94 -19.67 -29.69
CA ARG A 217 -2.31 -21.07 -29.40
C ARG A 217 -1.44 -22.07 -30.15
N ASP A 218 -1.09 -21.76 -31.39
CA ASP A 218 -0.36 -22.68 -32.27
C ASP A 218 1.14 -22.66 -31.98
N SER A 219 1.75 -21.47 -32.02
CA SER A 219 3.19 -21.34 -31.78
C SER A 219 3.57 -21.43 -30.30
N LYS A 220 2.61 -21.23 -29.39
CA LYS A 220 2.80 -21.09 -27.93
C LYS A 220 3.64 -19.87 -27.51
N LYS A 221 3.98 -18.98 -28.44
CA LYS A 221 4.77 -17.77 -28.15
C LYS A 221 3.93 -16.72 -27.42
N LEU A 222 4.50 -16.10 -26.40
CA LEU A 222 3.92 -14.92 -25.77
C LEU A 222 3.72 -13.79 -26.78
N THR A 223 2.74 -12.94 -26.55
CA THR A 223 2.35 -11.85 -27.46
C THR A 223 2.88 -10.51 -26.97
N THR A 224 3.32 -9.66 -27.91
CA THR A 224 3.75 -8.27 -27.65
C THR A 224 2.61 -7.27 -27.78
N ASP A 225 1.40 -7.77 -27.98
CA ASP A 225 0.22 -6.97 -28.32
C ASP A 225 -0.29 -6.17 -27.11
N VAL A 226 -0.92 -5.03 -27.36
CA VAL A 226 -1.52 -4.19 -26.31
C VAL A 226 -3.04 -4.24 -26.42
N CYS A 227 -3.72 -4.26 -25.27
CA CYS A 227 -5.17 -4.49 -25.22
C CYS A 227 -5.96 -3.43 -26.02
N SER A 228 -5.59 -2.15 -25.91
CA SER A 228 -6.26 -1.05 -26.62
C SER A 228 -6.23 -1.21 -28.13
N SER A 229 -5.08 -1.59 -28.70
CA SER A 229 -4.93 -1.82 -30.14
C SER A 229 -5.56 -3.13 -30.59
N CYS A 230 -5.56 -4.16 -29.74
CA CYS A 230 -6.32 -5.39 -30.01
C CYS A 230 -7.82 -5.12 -30.13
N VAL A 231 -8.40 -4.36 -29.19
CA VAL A 231 -9.82 -3.99 -29.20
C VAL A 231 -10.18 -3.12 -30.41
N ALA A 232 -9.27 -2.29 -30.90
CA ALA A 232 -9.46 -1.47 -32.10
C ALA A 232 -9.25 -2.25 -33.42
N SER A 233 -8.93 -3.55 -33.37
CA SER A 233 -8.60 -4.37 -34.53
C SER A 233 -9.55 -5.56 -34.70
N GLU A 234 -9.36 -6.32 -35.78
CA GLU A 234 -10.06 -7.59 -36.01
C GLU A 234 -9.39 -8.79 -35.32
N LYS A 235 -8.44 -8.55 -34.41
CA LYS A 235 -7.81 -9.62 -33.63
C LYS A 235 -8.83 -10.34 -32.76
N GLN A 236 -8.51 -11.59 -32.43
CA GLN A 236 -9.33 -12.44 -31.59
C GLN A 236 -8.58 -12.86 -30.33
N PHE A 237 -9.30 -13.01 -29.23
CA PHE A 237 -8.77 -13.54 -27.97
C PHE A 237 -9.42 -14.88 -27.63
N SER A 238 -8.72 -15.64 -26.81
CA SER A 238 -9.23 -16.87 -26.22
C SER A 238 -8.66 -17.02 -24.81
N CYS A 239 -9.51 -17.35 -23.84
CA CYS A 239 -9.10 -17.56 -22.45
C CYS A 239 -10.05 -18.52 -21.73
N SER A 240 -9.84 -18.70 -20.43
CA SER A 240 -10.71 -19.52 -19.59
C SER A 240 -12.17 -19.04 -19.62
N ALA A 241 -12.41 -17.72 -19.62
CA ALA A 241 -13.75 -17.15 -19.68
C ALA A 241 -14.48 -17.47 -21.00
N THR A 242 -13.75 -17.72 -22.10
CA THR A 242 -14.32 -18.12 -23.39
C THR A 242 -14.33 -19.64 -23.59
N SER A 243 -13.99 -20.42 -22.56
CA SER A 243 -13.80 -21.87 -22.66
C SER A 243 -12.82 -22.28 -23.76
N GLY A 244 -11.82 -21.44 -24.06
CA GLY A 244 -10.84 -21.70 -25.11
C GLY A 244 -11.34 -21.46 -26.55
N ASN A 245 -12.52 -20.86 -26.74
CA ASN A 245 -13.00 -20.42 -28.05
C ASN A 245 -12.47 -19.02 -28.39
N TYR A 246 -12.33 -18.75 -29.69
CA TYR A 246 -11.89 -17.45 -30.19
C TYR A 246 -13.07 -16.49 -30.35
N HIS A 247 -12.90 -15.27 -29.83
CA HIS A 247 -13.85 -14.18 -29.98
C HIS A 247 -13.12 -12.90 -30.38
N PRO A 248 -13.72 -12.03 -31.21
CA PRO A 248 -13.13 -10.72 -31.52
C PRO A 248 -12.85 -9.92 -30.24
N TYR A 249 -11.70 -9.25 -30.16
CA TYR A 249 -11.38 -8.40 -29.00
C TYR A 249 -12.42 -7.29 -28.81
N LYS A 250 -12.99 -6.72 -29.87
CA LYS A 250 -14.09 -5.74 -29.79
C LYS A 250 -15.33 -6.22 -29.00
N ASP A 251 -15.51 -7.53 -28.86
CA ASP A 251 -16.62 -8.15 -28.15
C ASP A 251 -16.27 -8.56 -26.70
N TYR A 252 -15.10 -8.17 -26.17
CA TYR A 252 -14.62 -8.62 -24.86
C TYR A 252 -15.60 -8.38 -23.71
N ARG A 253 -16.41 -7.31 -23.79
CA ARG A 253 -17.41 -6.97 -22.75
C ARG A 253 -18.50 -8.02 -22.57
N LYS A 254 -18.68 -8.96 -23.51
CA LYS A 254 -19.56 -10.13 -23.31
C LYS A 254 -19.05 -11.04 -22.17
N PHE A 255 -17.74 -11.03 -21.91
CA PHE A 255 -17.07 -11.88 -20.93
C PHE A 255 -16.52 -11.08 -19.74
N PHE A 256 -16.17 -9.81 -19.97
CA PHE A 256 -15.66 -8.88 -18.96
C PHE A 256 -16.48 -7.57 -18.99
N PRO A 257 -17.77 -7.61 -18.63
CA PRO A 257 -18.70 -6.48 -18.81
C PRO A 257 -18.34 -5.26 -17.95
N ASP A 258 -17.65 -5.50 -16.84
CA ASP A 258 -17.18 -4.53 -15.86
C ASP A 258 -15.87 -3.85 -16.27
N TRP A 259 -15.23 -4.24 -17.37
CA TRP A 259 -14.00 -3.60 -17.86
C TRP A 259 -14.28 -2.64 -19.02
N ARG A 260 -13.64 -1.47 -18.97
CA ARG A 260 -13.47 -0.53 -20.08
C ARG A 260 -12.03 -0.43 -20.50
N ILE A 261 -11.75 -1.06 -21.63
CA ILE A 261 -10.55 -0.87 -22.44
C ILE A 261 -10.95 0.04 -23.59
N GLN A 262 -10.35 1.24 -23.63
CA GLN A 262 -10.61 2.19 -24.70
C GLN A 262 -9.92 1.70 -25.98
N PRO A 263 -10.64 1.54 -27.11
CA PRO A 263 -10.02 1.16 -28.38
C PRO A 263 -9.08 2.27 -28.85
N ASP A 264 -7.85 1.91 -29.18
CA ASP A 264 -6.89 2.82 -29.82
C ASP A 264 -5.95 2.04 -30.74
N ALA A 265 -6.10 2.24 -32.04
CA ALA A 265 -5.34 1.54 -33.08
C ALA A 265 -3.87 2.00 -33.16
N ILE A 266 -3.54 3.20 -32.66
CA ILE A 266 -2.17 3.72 -32.68
C ILE A 266 -1.42 3.47 -31.36
N THR A 267 -2.11 2.99 -30.33
CA THR A 267 -1.48 2.68 -29.05
C THR A 267 -0.46 1.55 -29.20
N GLU A 268 0.76 1.82 -28.77
CA GLU A 268 1.82 0.84 -28.54
C GLU A 268 2.14 0.74 -27.04
N ALA A 269 2.92 -0.28 -26.67
CA ALA A 269 3.48 -0.36 -25.32
C ALA A 269 4.44 0.81 -25.07
N SER A 270 4.43 1.34 -23.85
CA SER A 270 5.40 2.36 -23.43
C SER A 270 6.83 1.79 -23.46
N ASP A 271 7.83 2.66 -23.62
CA ASP A 271 9.23 2.22 -23.63
C ASP A 271 9.62 1.51 -22.32
N TYR A 272 8.98 1.89 -21.20
CA TYR A 272 9.08 1.15 -19.95
C TYR A 272 8.69 -0.33 -20.10
N TRP A 273 7.47 -0.61 -20.59
CA TRP A 273 7.01 -2.00 -20.70
C TRP A 273 7.67 -2.75 -21.85
N LYS A 274 8.10 -2.04 -22.91
CA LYS A 274 8.94 -2.61 -23.97
C LYS A 274 10.27 -3.10 -23.40
N TYR A 275 10.96 -2.27 -22.59
CA TYR A 275 12.19 -2.64 -21.89
C TYR A 275 11.99 -3.85 -20.97
N VAL A 276 10.97 -3.81 -20.09
CA VAL A 276 10.69 -4.90 -19.14
C VAL A 276 10.44 -6.21 -19.89
N PHE A 277 9.62 -6.18 -20.95
CA PHE A 277 9.28 -7.41 -21.65
C PHE A 277 10.45 -7.93 -22.49
N ALA A 278 11.23 -7.06 -23.12
CA ALA A 278 12.45 -7.45 -23.83
C ALA A 278 13.50 -8.06 -22.89
N THR A 279 13.68 -7.48 -21.71
CA THR A 279 14.65 -7.93 -20.69
C THR A 279 14.29 -9.29 -20.12
N PHE A 280 13.01 -9.52 -19.81
CA PHE A 280 12.57 -10.71 -19.08
C PHE A 280 11.78 -11.72 -19.94
N ASN A 281 11.83 -11.60 -21.27
CA ASN A 281 11.04 -12.42 -22.21
C ASN A 281 11.14 -13.92 -21.92
N ASP A 282 12.38 -14.45 -21.85
CA ASP A 282 12.62 -15.86 -21.63
C ASP A 282 12.17 -16.33 -20.24
N GLN A 283 12.27 -15.45 -19.24
CA GLN A 283 11.84 -15.75 -17.87
C GLN A 283 10.32 -15.79 -17.76
N PHE A 284 9.61 -14.85 -18.37
CA PHE A 284 8.15 -14.91 -18.50
C PHE A 284 7.71 -16.16 -19.26
N ALA A 285 8.36 -16.48 -20.37
CA ALA A 285 8.02 -17.67 -21.16
C ALA A 285 8.19 -18.96 -20.35
N LYS A 286 9.30 -19.08 -19.62
CA LYS A 286 9.55 -20.21 -18.73
C LYS A 286 8.49 -20.33 -17.63
N GLU A 287 8.21 -19.24 -16.93
CA GLU A 287 7.23 -19.21 -15.83
C GLU A 287 5.82 -19.59 -16.31
N PHE A 288 5.41 -19.09 -17.47
CA PHE A 288 4.09 -19.32 -18.03
C PHE A 288 3.97 -20.61 -18.86
N ASN A 289 5.02 -21.45 -18.87
CA ASN A 289 5.10 -22.65 -19.70
C ASN A 289 4.73 -22.35 -21.17
N ALA A 290 5.33 -21.29 -21.70
CA ALA A 290 5.14 -20.74 -23.03
C ALA A 290 6.49 -20.67 -23.77
N LYS A 291 6.46 -20.29 -25.04
CA LYS A 291 7.67 -19.90 -25.78
C LYS A 291 7.86 -18.39 -25.69
N ALA A 292 9.11 -17.96 -25.78
CA ALA A 292 9.47 -16.55 -25.83
C ALA A 292 8.72 -15.82 -26.95
N ALA A 293 8.33 -14.57 -26.68
CA ALA A 293 7.76 -13.67 -27.67
C ALA A 293 8.79 -13.33 -28.76
N ASP A 294 8.31 -13.01 -29.95
CA ASP A 294 9.12 -12.42 -31.01
C ASP A 294 9.30 -10.92 -30.74
N ILE A 295 10.25 -10.58 -29.86
CA ILE A 295 10.51 -9.19 -29.44
C ILE A 295 11.13 -8.40 -30.59
N PRO A 296 10.52 -7.27 -31.02
CA PRO A 296 11.10 -6.40 -32.04
C PRO A 296 12.49 -5.91 -31.65
N GLU A 297 13.40 -5.79 -32.63
CA GLU A 297 14.77 -5.36 -32.37
C GLU A 297 14.84 -3.97 -31.74
N SER A 298 13.91 -3.07 -32.12
CA SER A 298 13.79 -1.73 -31.54
C SER A 298 13.53 -1.73 -30.03
N TRP A 299 12.92 -2.78 -29.47
CA TRP A 299 12.67 -2.88 -28.02
C TRP A 299 13.94 -3.26 -27.26
N LYS A 300 14.82 -4.05 -27.88
CA LYS A 300 16.11 -4.45 -27.30
C LYS A 300 17.11 -3.30 -27.24
N LEU A 301 16.89 -2.26 -28.03
CA LEU A 301 17.69 -1.02 -28.03
C LEU A 301 17.26 -0.02 -26.95
N ILE A 302 16.19 -0.31 -26.21
CA ILE A 302 15.77 0.53 -25.09
C ILE A 302 16.63 0.18 -23.88
N ASP A 303 17.25 1.18 -23.27
CA ASP A 303 18.01 1.04 -22.03
C ASP A 303 17.17 1.47 -20.81
N ASN A 304 17.76 1.31 -19.63
CA ASN A 304 17.09 1.63 -18.36
C ASN A 304 16.74 3.13 -18.27
N ASP A 305 17.61 4.02 -18.75
CA ASP A 305 17.40 5.47 -18.70
C ASP A 305 16.23 5.90 -19.59
N LYS A 306 16.12 5.33 -20.79
CA LYS A 306 14.99 5.57 -21.70
C LYS A 306 13.68 5.02 -21.12
N ALA A 307 13.71 3.83 -20.51
CA ALA A 307 12.57 3.25 -19.82
C ALA A 307 12.10 4.14 -18.64
N LEU A 308 13.04 4.65 -17.84
CA LEU A 308 12.75 5.55 -16.72
C LEU A 308 12.17 6.88 -17.20
N LYS A 309 12.74 7.48 -18.25
CA LYS A 309 12.23 8.73 -18.83
C LYS A 309 10.80 8.57 -19.34
N SER A 310 10.50 7.46 -20.02
CA SER A 310 9.14 7.15 -20.47
C SER A 310 8.15 7.02 -19.31
N LEU A 311 8.58 6.41 -18.19
CA LEU A 311 7.77 6.34 -16.98
C LEU A 311 7.52 7.73 -16.37
N GLU A 312 8.55 8.57 -16.29
CA GLU A 312 8.44 9.94 -15.77
C GLU A 312 7.50 10.81 -16.62
N GLU A 313 7.56 10.70 -17.94
CA GLU A 313 6.66 11.40 -18.86
C GLU A 313 5.20 10.95 -18.69
N ALA A 314 4.96 9.63 -18.63
CA ALA A 314 3.61 9.07 -18.47
C ALA A 314 2.93 9.56 -17.19
N TYR A 315 3.65 9.61 -16.07
CA TYR A 315 3.08 10.04 -14.80
C TYR A 315 3.07 11.56 -14.62
N ARG A 316 3.96 12.32 -15.27
CA ARG A 316 3.86 13.80 -15.31
C ARG A 316 2.55 14.25 -15.95
N MET A 317 2.14 13.61 -17.05
CA MET A 317 0.88 13.92 -17.75
C MET A 317 -0.39 13.53 -16.97
N ILE A 318 -0.26 12.71 -15.92
CA ILE A 318 -1.39 12.29 -15.06
C ILE A 318 -1.56 13.23 -13.85
N ILE A 319 -0.52 14.03 -13.52
CA ILE A 319 -0.48 14.90 -12.33
C ILE A 319 -0.82 16.35 -12.68
N GLU A 320 -0.63 16.77 -13.94
CA GLU A 320 -1.05 18.07 -14.48
C GLU A 320 -2.54 18.11 -14.82
#